data_AF-A0A1S2R145-F1
#
_entry.id   AF-A0A1S2R145-F1
#
_cell.length_a   1.000
_cell.length_b   1.000
_cell.length_c   1.000
_cell.angle_alpha   90.00
_cell.angle_beta   90.00
_cell.angle_gamma   90.00
#
_symmetry.space_group_name_H-M   'P 1'
#
loop_
_entity.id
_entity.type
_entity.pdbx_description
1 polymer ?
#
loop_
_entity_poly.entity_id
_entity_poly.type
_entity_poly.pdbx_seq_one_letter_code
_entity_poly.pdbx_strand_id
1 'polypeptide(L)'
;MTEENNHQFVISQEDWSLHRKGFDDQQRHQEKVQEAIKNNLPDLISEESIVMSNGRDVVKIPIRSLDEYKIRYNYDKNKHVGQGSGDSQVGDVVARDGSAEKGPGKGQGAGDQAGEDYYEAEVSMLEIEEALFSQLELPNLQRKDPDEHTLEHIEFNDIRKTGLMGNIDKKKTMITAFKRNALSGEPGFHPIIKEDFKFKTWNEVEKPESKAVVLAMMDTSGSMGLWEKYMARSFFFWMNRFLRTKYETVEIEFIAHHTEAKIVPEEDFFTKGESGGTICSSVYRKALELIDYKYDPDKFNIYPFHFSDGDNLTSDNARCVKLVNELMKVSNMFGYGEVNQYNRHSTLMTAYKNINNEKFRHYILKQKADVFHAMRSFFKKEESGMYV
;
A
#
# COMPACT_ATOMS: atom_id res chain seq x y z
N MET A 1 72.21 -16.74 29.54
CA MET A 1 71.44 -15.49 29.31
C MET A 1 71.64 -15.16 27.84
N THR A 2 70.68 -15.23 26.94
CA THR A 2 69.22 -15.00 27.04
C THR A 2 68.54 -15.77 25.90
N GLU A 3 67.51 -16.55 26.22
CA GLU A 3 66.62 -17.16 25.22
C GLU A 3 65.76 -16.07 24.58
N GLU A 4 65.79 -15.97 23.26
CA GLU A 4 64.88 -15.12 22.49
C GLU A 4 63.49 -15.78 22.42
N ASN A 5 62.52 -15.17 23.09
CA ASN A 5 61.11 -15.53 23.04
C ASN A 5 60.56 -15.33 21.62
N ASN A 6 60.57 -16.40 20.83
CA ASN A 6 59.92 -16.44 19.53
C ASN A 6 58.40 -16.65 19.73
N HIS A 7 57.68 -15.58 20.07
CA HIS A 7 56.22 -15.63 20.17
C HIS A 7 55.61 -15.77 18.77
N GLN A 8 55.19 -16.98 18.45
CA GLN A 8 54.47 -17.30 17.22
C GLN A 8 53.02 -16.82 17.38
N PHE A 9 52.72 -15.61 16.88
CA PHE A 9 51.34 -15.09 16.86
C PHE A 9 50.55 -15.79 15.76
N VAL A 10 49.52 -16.53 16.13
CA VAL A 10 48.51 -17.04 15.19
C VAL A 10 47.49 -15.91 15.00
N ILE A 11 47.56 -15.21 13.88
CA ILE A 11 46.50 -14.27 13.47
C ILE A 11 45.39 -15.12 12.84
N SER A 12 44.40 -15.52 13.64
CA SER A 12 43.16 -16.10 13.12
C SER A 12 42.21 -14.96 12.74
N GLN A 13 41.99 -14.77 11.44
CA GLN A 13 40.92 -13.90 10.94
C GLN A 13 39.64 -14.73 10.87
N GLU A 14 38.78 -14.62 11.89
CA GLU A 14 37.45 -15.22 11.84
C GLU A 14 36.62 -14.50 10.76
N ASP A 15 36.17 -15.23 9.74
CA ASP A 15 35.29 -14.69 8.72
C ASP A 15 33.86 -14.64 9.23
N TRP A 16 33.52 -13.52 9.86
CA TRP A 16 32.19 -13.25 10.41
C TRP A 16 31.09 -13.14 9.34
N SER A 17 31.41 -13.21 8.03
CA SER A 17 30.42 -13.21 6.96
C SER A 17 29.50 -14.44 7.02
N LEU A 18 30.03 -15.60 7.42
CA LEU A 18 29.28 -16.86 7.56
C LEU A 18 28.20 -16.78 8.65
N HIS A 19 28.38 -15.94 9.68
CA HIS A 19 27.42 -15.76 10.77
C HIS A 19 26.25 -14.84 10.42
N ARG A 20 26.33 -14.08 9.31
CA ARG A 20 25.24 -13.19 8.85
C ARG A 20 24.29 -13.86 7.87
N LYS A 21 24.62 -15.05 7.38
CA LYS A 21 23.84 -15.75 6.36
C LYS A 21 22.36 -15.91 6.73
N GLY A 22 22.06 -16.22 7.99
CA GLY A 22 20.65 -16.31 8.45
C GLY A 22 19.91 -14.97 8.42
N PHE A 23 20.59 -13.88 8.76
CA PHE A 23 20.02 -12.53 8.67
C PHE A 23 19.83 -12.09 7.21
N ASP A 24 20.82 -12.36 6.36
CA ASP A 24 20.76 -12.03 4.93
C ASP A 24 19.67 -12.85 4.21
N ASP A 25 19.50 -14.13 4.56
CA ASP A 25 18.43 -14.98 4.03
C ASP A 25 17.06 -14.55 4.56
N GLN A 26 16.96 -14.10 5.82
CA GLN A 26 15.74 -13.50 6.35
C GLN A 26 15.38 -12.20 5.62
N GLN A 27 16.36 -11.33 5.34
CA GLN A 27 16.14 -10.12 4.54
C GLN A 27 15.65 -10.47 3.13
N ARG A 28 16.30 -11.41 2.45
CA ARG A 28 15.88 -11.87 1.12
C ARG A 28 14.47 -12.46 1.14
N HIS A 29 14.12 -13.20 2.19
CA HIS A 29 12.76 -13.71 2.36
C HIS A 29 11.76 -12.56 2.52
N GLN A 30 12.05 -11.58 3.37
CA GLN A 30 11.21 -10.39 3.55
C GLN A 30 11.05 -9.61 2.23
N GLU A 31 12.11 -9.43 1.45
CA GLU A 31 12.07 -8.80 0.14
C GLU A 31 11.15 -9.56 -0.83
N LYS A 32 11.26 -10.91 -0.88
CA LYS A 32 10.37 -11.73 -1.71
C LYS A 32 8.92 -11.67 -1.27
N VAL A 33 8.64 -11.63 0.04
CA VAL A 33 7.29 -11.45 0.58
C VAL A 33 6.74 -10.10 0.13
N GLN A 34 7.52 -9.02 0.28
CA GLN A 34 7.12 -7.67 -0.16
C GLN A 34 6.89 -7.60 -1.67
N GLU A 35 7.72 -8.25 -2.47
CA GLU A 35 7.55 -8.33 -3.92
C GLU A 35 6.29 -9.12 -4.29
N ALA A 36 6.03 -10.25 -3.62
CA ALA A 36 4.82 -11.04 -3.80
C ALA A 36 3.55 -10.26 -3.41
N ILE A 37 3.59 -9.50 -2.30
CA ILE A 37 2.50 -8.60 -1.91
C ILE A 37 2.27 -7.57 -3.01
N LYS A 38 3.32 -6.90 -3.48
CA LYS A 38 3.21 -5.86 -4.51
C LYS A 38 2.65 -6.37 -5.84
N ASN A 39 3.06 -7.57 -6.24
CA ASN A 39 2.60 -8.19 -7.49
C ASN A 39 1.14 -8.66 -7.41
N ASN A 40 0.72 -9.17 -6.25
CA ASN A 40 -0.65 -9.67 -6.03
C ASN A 40 -1.59 -8.63 -5.39
N LEU A 41 -1.10 -7.41 -5.12
CA LEU A 41 -1.85 -6.35 -4.45
C LEU A 41 -3.23 -6.05 -5.09
N PRO A 42 -3.37 -5.98 -6.43
CA PRO A 42 -4.66 -5.73 -7.05
C PRO A 42 -5.70 -6.81 -6.74
N ASP A 43 -5.27 -8.07 -6.66
CA ASP A 43 -6.14 -9.21 -6.39
C ASP A 43 -6.50 -9.26 -4.90
N LEU A 44 -5.52 -9.09 -4.01
CA LEU A 44 -5.70 -9.10 -2.55
C LEU A 44 -6.70 -8.03 -2.09
N ILE A 45 -6.55 -6.80 -2.55
CA ILE A 45 -7.44 -5.66 -2.20
C ILE A 45 -8.89 -5.95 -2.60
N SER A 46 -9.05 -6.78 -3.61
CA SER A 46 -10.33 -7.10 -4.22
C SER A 46 -10.96 -8.40 -3.68
N GLU A 47 -10.35 -9.02 -2.67
CA GLU A 47 -10.90 -10.16 -1.96
C GLU A 47 -11.99 -9.73 -0.95
N GLU A 48 -13.13 -10.44 -1.00
CA GLU A 48 -14.31 -10.10 -0.22
C GLU A 48 -14.13 -10.41 1.27
N SER A 49 -13.26 -11.37 1.60
CA SER A 49 -12.81 -11.68 2.95
C SER A 49 -12.21 -10.46 3.65
N ILE A 50 -11.50 -9.60 2.92
CA ILE A 50 -10.84 -8.44 3.51
C ILE A 50 -11.83 -7.30 3.80
N VAL A 51 -12.80 -7.09 2.90
CA VAL A 51 -13.80 -6.02 3.02
C VAL A 51 -14.86 -6.33 4.08
N MET A 52 -15.15 -7.61 4.29
CA MET A 52 -16.16 -8.08 5.25
C MET A 52 -15.59 -8.43 6.64
N SER A 53 -14.27 -8.39 6.83
CA SER A 53 -13.62 -8.79 8.10
C SER A 53 -13.20 -7.61 8.98
N ASN A 54 -13.23 -7.85 10.29
CA ASN A 54 -12.91 -6.85 11.33
C ASN A 54 -11.38 -6.64 11.52
N GLY A 55 -10.57 -6.76 10.46
CA GLY A 55 -9.15 -6.39 10.47
C GLY A 55 -8.21 -7.30 11.26
N ARG A 56 -8.61 -8.53 11.62
CA ARG A 56 -7.77 -9.51 12.34
C ARG A 56 -7.36 -10.72 11.50
N ASP A 57 -7.69 -10.71 10.22
CA ASP A 57 -7.47 -11.87 9.37
C ASP A 57 -6.07 -11.83 8.75
N VAL A 58 -5.46 -13.02 8.72
CA VAL A 58 -4.17 -13.28 8.10
C VAL A 58 -4.46 -13.77 6.68
N VAL A 59 -3.91 -13.08 5.68
CA VAL A 59 -4.10 -13.43 4.27
C VAL A 59 -2.91 -14.27 3.81
N LYS A 60 -3.19 -15.39 3.15
CA LYS A 60 -2.14 -16.30 2.69
C LYS A 60 -1.77 -15.99 1.24
N ILE A 61 -0.49 -15.65 1.02
CA ILE A 61 0.03 -15.35 -0.31
C ILE A 61 0.96 -16.49 -0.75
N PRO A 62 0.75 -17.08 -1.94
CA PRO A 62 1.67 -18.07 -2.47
C PRO A 62 2.97 -17.39 -2.88
N ILE A 63 4.09 -17.85 -2.33
CA ILE A 63 5.43 -17.42 -2.70
C ILE A 63 6.14 -18.56 -3.42
N ARG A 64 6.80 -18.22 -4.53
CA ARG A 64 7.68 -19.15 -5.25
C ARG A 64 8.88 -19.46 -4.36
N SER A 65 8.95 -20.70 -3.87
CA SER A 65 10.15 -21.22 -3.24
C SER A 65 11.07 -21.82 -4.30
N LEU A 66 12.36 -21.80 -4.02
CA LEU A 66 13.32 -22.62 -4.74
C LEU A 66 13.47 -23.91 -3.95
N ASP A 67 13.24 -25.04 -4.59
CA ASP A 67 13.55 -26.32 -3.98
C ASP A 67 15.05 -26.45 -3.77
N GLU A 68 15.45 -26.68 -2.53
CA GLU A 68 16.83 -27.07 -2.23
C GLU A 68 17.11 -28.44 -2.85
N TYR A 69 18.27 -28.59 -3.47
CA TYR A 69 18.72 -29.87 -3.98
C TYR A 69 18.86 -30.87 -2.82
N LYS A 70 17.99 -31.89 -2.81
CA LYS A 70 18.08 -33.00 -1.86
C LYS A 70 19.09 -34.02 -2.39
N ILE A 71 20.15 -34.26 -1.62
CA ILE A 71 21.05 -35.39 -1.86
C ILE A 71 20.23 -36.66 -1.68
N ARG A 72 19.98 -37.39 -2.77
CA ARG A 72 19.35 -38.70 -2.71
C ARG A 72 20.44 -39.76 -2.65
N TYR A 73 20.30 -40.70 -1.72
CA TYR A 73 21.14 -41.89 -1.72
C TYR A 73 20.83 -42.69 -2.98
N ASN A 74 21.86 -42.92 -3.79
CA ASN A 74 21.76 -43.91 -4.85
C ASN A 74 21.78 -45.30 -4.18
N TYR A 75 20.66 -46.02 -4.26
CA TYR A 75 20.54 -47.37 -3.69
C TYR A 75 21.15 -48.45 -4.58
N ASP A 76 21.54 -48.10 -5.82
CA ASP A 76 22.28 -49.00 -6.69
C ASP A 76 23.74 -49.07 -6.23
N LYS A 77 24.09 -50.22 -5.65
CA LYS A 77 25.45 -50.53 -5.15
C LYS A 77 26.50 -50.68 -6.27
N ASN A 78 26.15 -50.38 -7.52
CA ASN A 78 27.06 -50.49 -8.65
C ASN A 78 27.81 -49.17 -8.84
N LYS A 79 29.15 -49.23 -8.77
CA LYS A 79 30.02 -48.12 -9.20
C LYS A 79 29.88 -47.94 -10.71
N HIS A 80 29.02 -47.02 -11.13
CA HIS A 80 28.94 -46.62 -12.54
C HIS A 80 30.04 -45.60 -12.82
N VAL A 81 30.92 -45.91 -13.75
CA VAL A 81 31.85 -44.93 -14.34
C VAL A 81 31.13 -44.35 -15.56
N GLY A 82 30.72 -43.08 -15.50
CA GLY A 82 30.12 -42.40 -16.64
C GLY A 82 31.20 -42.14 -17.69
N GLN A 83 31.22 -42.94 -18.75
CA GLN A 83 32.15 -42.75 -19.86
C GLN A 83 31.44 -41.95 -20.97
N GLY A 84 31.84 -40.70 -21.15
CA GLY A 84 31.36 -39.86 -22.26
C GLY A 84 31.99 -40.27 -23.60
N SER A 85 31.35 -39.88 -24.71
CA SER A 85 31.75 -40.23 -26.08
C SER A 85 33.04 -39.55 -26.58
N GLY A 86 33.72 -38.75 -25.75
CA GLY A 86 34.97 -38.05 -26.08
C GLY A 86 34.84 -36.58 -26.47
N ASP A 87 33.64 -36.11 -26.84
CA ASP A 87 33.40 -34.73 -27.34
C ASP A 87 32.55 -33.86 -26.40
N SER A 88 32.45 -34.19 -25.11
CA SER A 88 31.55 -33.50 -24.16
C SER A 88 32.10 -32.15 -23.66
N GLN A 89 31.22 -31.15 -23.54
CA GLN A 89 31.55 -29.85 -22.92
C GLN A 89 31.08 -29.78 -21.46
N VAL A 90 31.64 -28.83 -20.70
CA VAL A 90 31.26 -28.59 -19.30
C VAL A 90 29.79 -28.13 -19.25
N GLY A 91 28.92 -29.00 -18.72
CA GLY A 91 27.47 -28.78 -18.64
C GLY A 91 26.62 -29.87 -19.30
N ASP A 92 27.24 -30.75 -20.10
CA ASP A 92 26.53 -31.82 -20.80
C ASP A 92 26.17 -32.99 -19.87
N VAL A 93 24.94 -33.49 -20.01
CA VAL A 93 24.42 -34.64 -19.25
C VAL A 93 24.82 -35.93 -19.97
N VAL A 94 25.77 -36.67 -19.40
CA VAL A 94 26.36 -37.89 -20.01
C VAL A 94 25.42 -39.10 -19.94
N ALA A 95 24.57 -39.20 -18.92
CA ALA A 95 23.50 -40.20 -18.81
C ALA A 95 22.43 -39.72 -17.80
N ARG A 96 21.16 -40.06 -18.05
CA ARG A 96 20.08 -40.01 -17.06
C ARG A 96 19.63 -41.43 -16.77
N ASP A 97 19.50 -41.75 -15.49
CA ASP A 97 19.00 -43.04 -15.04
C ASP A 97 17.46 -43.06 -15.15
N GLY A 98 16.91 -44.12 -15.75
CA GLY A 98 15.48 -44.26 -16.06
C GLY A 98 15.15 -44.07 -17.55
N SER A 99 14.67 -45.14 -18.17
CA SER A 99 14.17 -45.22 -19.55
C SER A 99 13.12 -44.13 -19.82
N ALA A 100 13.40 -43.24 -20.77
CA ALA A 100 12.37 -42.35 -21.32
C ALA A 100 11.53 -43.11 -22.35
N GLU A 101 10.43 -43.75 -21.92
CA GLU A 101 9.37 -44.13 -22.85
C GLU A 101 8.69 -42.86 -23.40
N LYS A 102 8.81 -42.66 -24.72
CA LYS A 102 8.06 -41.64 -25.46
C LYS A 102 6.60 -42.07 -25.61
N GLY A 103 5.71 -41.54 -24.77
CA GLY A 103 4.27 -41.53 -25.02
C GLY A 103 3.87 -40.31 -25.88
N PRO A 104 3.08 -40.46 -26.96
CA PRO A 104 2.59 -39.33 -27.73
C PRO A 104 1.30 -38.78 -27.10
N GLY A 105 1.34 -37.55 -26.59
CA GLY A 105 0.17 -36.86 -26.04
C GLY A 105 0.03 -35.44 -26.56
N LYS A 106 -0.66 -35.26 -27.69
CA LYS A 106 -1.29 -33.98 -28.06
C LYS A 106 -2.77 -34.09 -27.70
N GLY A 107 -3.15 -33.52 -26.55
CA GLY A 107 -4.54 -33.38 -26.12
C GLY A 107 -4.66 -32.26 -25.08
N GLN A 108 -5.73 -31.47 -25.17
CA GLN A 108 -6.15 -30.53 -24.12
C GLN A 108 -6.58 -31.34 -22.89
N GLY A 109 -5.63 -31.65 -22.02
CA GLY A 109 -5.81 -32.24 -20.70
C GLY A 109 -4.85 -31.58 -19.71
N ALA A 110 -5.13 -31.70 -18.42
CA ALA A 110 -4.25 -31.18 -17.36
C ALA A 110 -2.80 -31.63 -17.63
N GLY A 111 -1.86 -30.67 -17.65
CA GLY A 111 -0.48 -30.95 -18.02
C GLY A 111 0.17 -31.95 -17.08
N ASP A 112 0.89 -32.93 -17.63
CA ASP A 112 1.67 -33.95 -16.91
C ASP A 112 2.96 -33.39 -16.23
N GLN A 113 3.09 -32.07 -16.16
CA GLN A 113 4.15 -31.44 -15.37
C GLN A 113 3.67 -31.35 -13.93
N ALA A 114 4.46 -31.85 -12.99
CA ALA A 114 4.22 -31.62 -11.58
C ALA A 114 4.09 -30.10 -11.38
N GLY A 115 2.99 -29.66 -10.76
CA GLY A 115 2.82 -28.26 -10.39
C GLY A 115 3.98 -27.81 -9.51
N GLU A 116 4.35 -26.54 -9.61
CA GLU A 116 5.37 -25.97 -8.72
C GLU A 116 4.80 -25.94 -7.30
N ASP A 117 5.59 -26.38 -6.31
CA ASP A 117 5.22 -26.30 -4.90
C ASP A 117 5.31 -24.83 -4.44
N TYR A 118 4.16 -24.23 -4.10
CA TYR A 118 4.09 -22.89 -3.54
C TYR A 118 4.04 -22.97 -2.02
N TYR A 119 4.82 -22.11 -1.35
CA TYR A 119 4.71 -21.94 0.10
C TYR A 119 3.76 -20.78 0.38
N GLU A 120 2.80 -20.98 1.28
CA GLU A 120 1.88 -19.94 1.72
C GLU A 120 2.56 -19.11 2.81
N ALA A 121 2.84 -17.84 2.52
CA ALA A 121 3.23 -16.88 3.55
C ALA A 121 1.99 -16.24 4.15
N GLU A 122 1.95 -16.20 5.47
CA GLU A 122 0.96 -15.47 6.24
C GLU A 122 1.32 -13.98 6.25
N VAL A 123 0.47 -13.16 5.64
CA VAL A 123 0.64 -11.70 5.56
C VAL A 123 -0.44 -11.02 6.36
N SER A 124 -0.02 -10.02 7.14
CA SER A 124 -0.94 -9.23 7.96
C SER A 124 -1.63 -8.16 7.12
N MET A 125 -2.84 -7.77 7.54
CA MET A 125 -3.58 -6.68 6.91
C MET A 125 -2.79 -5.35 6.92
N LEU A 126 -2.01 -5.10 7.97
CA LEU A 126 -1.17 -3.90 8.09
C LEU A 126 -0.09 -3.83 7.01
N GLU A 127 0.52 -4.95 6.62
CA GLU A 127 1.54 -4.97 5.56
C GLU A 127 0.92 -4.68 4.18
N ILE A 128 -0.30 -5.18 3.94
CA ILE A 128 -1.06 -4.88 2.71
C ILE A 128 -1.40 -3.39 2.66
N GLU A 129 -1.88 -2.84 3.79
CA GLU A 129 -2.17 -1.42 3.93
C GLU A 129 -0.95 -0.54 3.70
N GLU A 130 0.20 -0.87 4.31
CA GLU A 130 1.44 -0.13 4.14
C GLU A 130 1.89 -0.15 2.66
N ALA A 131 1.86 -1.32 2.02
CA ALA A 131 2.21 -1.48 0.61
C ALA A 131 1.29 -0.67 -0.32
N LEU A 132 -0.02 -0.61 0.00
CA LEU A 132 -1.01 0.16 -0.74
C LEU A 132 -0.87 1.67 -0.51
N PHE A 133 -0.91 2.10 0.75
CA PHE A 133 -0.99 3.51 1.14
C PHE A 133 0.32 4.27 0.88
N SER A 134 1.46 3.58 0.85
CA SER A 134 2.75 4.19 0.46
C SER A 134 2.71 4.87 -0.92
N GLN A 135 1.81 4.43 -1.81
CA GLN A 135 1.67 4.95 -3.17
C GLN A 135 0.56 5.99 -3.35
N LEU A 136 -0.23 6.26 -2.30
CA LEU A 136 -1.45 7.07 -2.38
C LEU A 136 -1.32 8.38 -1.61
N GLU A 137 -1.86 9.47 -2.15
CA GLU A 137 -1.91 10.79 -1.51
C GLU A 137 -3.16 11.55 -1.96
N LEU A 138 -3.71 12.41 -1.10
CA LEU A 138 -4.77 13.34 -1.49
C LEU A 138 -4.24 14.29 -2.57
N PRO A 139 -4.80 14.28 -3.79
CA PRO A 139 -4.32 15.13 -4.88
C PRO A 139 -4.73 16.59 -4.63
N ASN A 140 -4.01 17.56 -5.20
CA ASN A 140 -4.35 18.98 -5.08
C ASN A 140 -4.61 19.45 -3.63
N LEU A 141 -3.92 18.89 -2.64
CA LEU A 141 -4.07 19.29 -1.24
C LEU A 141 -3.48 20.70 -1.07
N GLN A 142 -4.35 21.68 -0.86
CA GLN A 142 -3.95 23.08 -0.71
C GLN A 142 -3.71 23.40 0.76
N ARG A 143 -2.70 24.23 1.00
CA ARG A 143 -2.51 24.87 2.30
C ARG A 143 -3.64 25.88 2.51
N LYS A 144 -4.57 25.55 3.40
CA LYS A 144 -5.64 26.46 3.84
C LYS A 144 -5.19 27.16 5.11
N ASP A 145 -5.77 28.33 5.39
CA ASP A 145 -5.44 29.07 6.59
C ASP A 145 -5.77 28.21 7.82
N PRO A 146 -4.83 28.06 8.77
CA PRO A 146 -5.07 27.28 9.96
C PRO A 146 -6.15 27.96 10.79
N ASP A 147 -7.26 27.26 11.04
CA ASP A 147 -7.98 27.50 12.29
C ASP A 147 -7.03 27.16 13.45
N GLU A 148 -7.21 27.81 14.61
CA GLU A 148 -6.34 27.84 15.82
C GLU A 148 -5.92 26.49 16.44
N HIS A 149 -6.20 25.34 15.81
CA HIS A 149 -5.83 24.03 16.32
C HIS A 149 -4.54 23.53 15.67
N THR A 150 -3.43 23.78 16.36
CA THR A 150 -2.11 23.23 16.06
C THR A 150 -2.02 21.79 16.55
N LEU A 151 -1.69 20.85 15.67
CA LEU A 151 -1.28 19.51 16.08
C LEU A 151 0.18 19.54 16.57
N GLU A 152 0.41 18.97 17.74
CA GLU A 152 1.74 18.80 18.32
C GLU A 152 2.42 17.58 17.69
N HIS A 153 3.24 17.78 16.67
CA HIS A 153 4.04 16.70 16.10
C HIS A 153 5.36 16.55 16.86
N ILE A 154 5.59 15.38 17.43
CA ILE A 154 6.82 15.05 18.18
C ILE A 154 7.91 14.58 17.20
N GLU A 155 8.95 15.38 16.99
CA GLU A 155 10.11 14.98 16.18
C GLU A 155 11.36 14.75 17.04
N PHE A 156 11.98 13.56 16.92
CA PHE A 156 13.24 13.20 17.60
C PHE A 156 14.48 13.72 16.87
N ASN A 157 14.51 15.03 16.59
CA ASN A 157 15.55 15.64 15.77
C ASN A 157 16.62 16.40 16.59
N ASP A 158 16.42 16.55 17.90
CA ASP A 158 17.33 17.32 18.75
C ASP A 158 18.28 16.44 19.58
N ILE A 159 19.47 16.97 19.86
CA ILE A 159 20.49 16.29 20.65
C ILE A 159 20.99 17.20 21.75
N ARG A 160 20.69 16.80 22.97
CA ARG A 160 21.06 17.53 24.18
C ARG A 160 22.19 16.84 24.91
N LYS A 161 22.94 17.61 25.71
CA LYS A 161 24.03 17.08 26.57
C LYS A 161 23.49 16.41 27.83
N THR A 162 22.22 16.62 28.15
CA THR A 162 21.54 16.12 29.35
C THR A 162 20.17 15.58 28.96
N GLY A 163 19.79 14.42 29.48
CA GLY A 163 18.51 13.78 29.20
C GLY A 163 18.34 12.46 29.95
N LEU A 164 17.25 11.75 29.66
CA LEU A 164 16.96 10.43 30.23
C LEU A 164 17.97 9.39 29.71
N MET A 165 18.52 8.57 30.60
CA MET A 165 19.53 7.53 30.26
C MET A 165 19.05 6.54 29.18
N GLY A 166 17.73 6.31 29.05
CA GLY A 166 17.15 5.49 27.99
C GLY A 166 17.34 6.05 26.58
N ASN A 167 17.47 7.38 26.43
CA ASN A 167 17.55 8.06 25.12
C ASN A 167 18.98 8.42 24.70
N ILE A 168 20.00 7.78 25.28
CA ILE A 168 21.39 8.03 24.91
C ILE A 168 21.63 7.63 23.44
N ASP A 169 22.11 8.58 22.65
CA ASP A 169 22.70 8.32 21.35
C ASP A 169 24.10 7.72 21.55
N LYS A 170 24.17 6.38 21.60
CA LYS A 170 25.41 5.63 21.82
C LYS A 170 26.48 6.00 20.79
N LYS A 171 26.10 6.14 19.52
CA LYS A 171 27.02 6.44 18.41
C LYS A 171 27.63 7.84 18.58
N LYS A 172 26.79 8.86 18.77
CA LYS A 172 27.28 10.25 18.94
C LYS A 172 28.02 10.45 20.25
N THR A 173 27.62 9.75 21.31
CA THR A 173 28.36 9.73 22.59
C THR A 173 29.77 9.18 22.40
N MET A 174 29.91 8.00 21.77
CA MET A 174 31.22 7.40 21.50
C MET A 174 32.09 8.28 20.59
N ILE A 175 31.51 8.89 19.56
CA ILE A 175 32.24 9.81 18.67
C ILE A 175 32.70 11.06 19.43
N THR A 176 31.89 11.58 20.35
CA THR A 176 32.26 12.74 21.17
C THR A 176 33.43 12.40 22.10
N ALA A 177 33.36 11.25 22.78
CA ALA A 177 34.45 10.72 23.61
C ALA A 177 35.74 10.53 22.80
N PHE A 178 35.63 9.93 21.60
CA PHE A 178 36.77 9.75 20.71
C PHE A 178 37.42 11.08 20.31
N LYS A 179 36.62 12.07 19.91
CA LYS A 179 37.12 13.40 19.55
C LYS A 179 37.83 14.08 20.73
N ARG A 180 37.28 13.96 21.94
CA ARG A 180 37.90 14.50 23.17
C ARG A 180 39.22 13.79 23.49
N ASN A 181 39.24 12.47 23.44
CA ASN A 181 40.44 11.67 23.75
C ASN A 181 41.55 11.92 22.71
N ALA A 182 41.17 12.05 21.43
CA ALA A 182 42.09 12.43 20.36
C ALA A 182 42.70 13.82 20.56
N LEU A 183 41.93 14.80 21.07
CA LEU A 183 42.43 16.14 21.42
C LEU A 183 43.46 16.09 22.57
N SER A 184 43.32 15.14 23.51
CA SER A 184 44.29 14.90 24.59
C SER A 184 45.48 14.01 24.18
N GLY A 185 45.56 13.59 22.92
CA GLY A 185 46.70 12.82 22.37
C GLY A 185 46.55 11.30 22.39
N GLU A 186 45.48 10.76 22.98
CA GLU A 186 45.21 9.32 23.01
C GLU A 186 43.88 9.03 22.28
N PRO A 187 43.88 8.83 20.95
CA PRO A 187 42.66 8.56 20.21
C PRO A 187 42.05 7.20 20.65
N GLY A 188 40.89 7.24 21.29
CA GLY A 188 40.20 6.04 21.77
C GLY A 188 38.77 6.31 22.22
N PHE A 189 37.92 5.28 22.24
CA PHE A 189 36.52 5.40 22.67
C PHE A 189 36.33 5.38 24.18
N HIS A 190 37.39 5.12 24.95
CA HIS A 190 37.40 5.12 26.40
C HIS A 190 38.54 5.97 26.94
N PRO A 191 38.37 6.60 28.12
CA PRO A 191 37.17 6.59 28.97
C PRO A 191 36.04 7.47 28.38
N ILE A 192 34.78 7.13 28.65
CA ILE A 192 33.61 7.99 28.36
C ILE A 192 33.26 8.73 29.64
N ILE A 193 33.26 10.06 29.61
CA ILE A 193 32.88 10.91 30.75
C ILE A 193 31.46 11.46 30.57
N LYS A 194 30.87 12.02 31.63
CA LYS A 194 29.48 12.49 31.61
C LYS A 194 29.23 13.58 30.55
N GLU A 195 30.26 14.36 30.25
CA GLU A 195 30.24 15.46 29.29
C GLU A 195 30.17 14.96 27.83
N ASP A 196 30.54 13.70 27.59
CA ASP A 196 30.48 13.07 26.27
C ASP A 196 29.06 12.59 25.94
N PHE A 197 28.16 12.47 26.93
CA PHE A 197 26.81 11.98 26.70
C PHE A 197 26.00 12.89 25.76
N LYS A 198 25.35 12.24 24.80
CA LYS A 198 24.41 12.84 23.87
C LYS A 198 23.09 12.12 23.99
N PHE A 199 22.02 12.87 24.20
CA PHE A 199 20.66 12.34 24.39
C PHE A 199 19.79 12.79 23.23
N LYS A 200 19.09 11.85 22.60
CA LYS A 200 18.03 12.17 21.64
C LYS A 200 16.86 12.76 22.40
N THR A 201 16.51 13.99 22.07
CA THR A 201 15.36 14.69 22.63
C THR A 201 14.34 14.89 21.52
N TRP A 202 13.07 14.93 21.88
CA TRP A 202 12.02 15.33 20.98
C TRP A 202 11.75 16.82 21.12
N ASN A 203 11.45 17.48 20.01
CA ASN A 203 10.84 18.80 20.01
C ASN A 203 9.41 18.66 19.51
N GLU A 204 8.50 19.38 20.13
CA GLU A 204 7.15 19.61 19.60
C GLU A 204 7.29 20.65 18.48
N VAL A 205 6.89 20.26 17.28
CA VAL A 205 6.82 21.16 16.12
C VAL A 205 5.36 21.27 15.73
N GLU A 206 4.82 22.48 15.77
CA GLU A 206 3.49 22.77 15.22
C GLU A 206 3.59 22.68 13.70
N LYS A 207 3.02 21.62 13.12
CA LYS A 207 2.84 21.54 11.67
C LYS A 207 1.42 21.97 11.35
N PRO A 208 1.22 23.04 10.56
CA PRO A 208 -0.10 23.41 10.08
C PRO A 208 -0.57 22.33 9.09
N GLU A 209 -1.43 21.43 9.54
CA GLU A 209 -2.15 20.52 8.67
C GLU A 209 -3.37 21.21 8.08
N SER A 210 -3.58 21.01 6.78
CA SER A 210 -4.75 21.54 6.10
C SER A 210 -5.92 20.58 6.28
N LYS A 211 -7.02 21.07 6.82
CA LYS A 211 -8.25 20.29 6.97
C LYS A 211 -8.75 19.85 5.61
N ALA A 212 -9.29 18.64 5.58
CA ALA A 212 -9.91 18.11 4.38
C ALA A 212 -11.16 17.32 4.75
N VAL A 213 -12.15 17.34 3.86
CA VAL A 213 -13.36 16.55 3.97
C VAL A 213 -13.54 15.73 2.71
N VAL A 214 -13.80 14.44 2.90
CA VAL A 214 -14.10 13.51 1.82
C VAL A 214 -15.59 13.15 1.86
N LEU A 215 -16.31 13.49 0.80
CA LEU A 215 -17.74 13.19 0.67
C LEU A 215 -17.89 11.89 -0.11
N ALA A 216 -18.14 10.80 0.59
CA ALA A 216 -18.34 9.47 0.04
C ALA A 216 -19.80 9.30 -0.39
N MET A 217 -20.05 9.36 -1.70
CA MET A 217 -21.39 9.26 -2.28
C MET A 217 -21.55 7.91 -2.98
N MET A 218 -22.53 7.12 -2.55
CA MET A 218 -22.83 5.83 -3.14
C MET A 218 -24.29 5.74 -3.55
N ASP A 219 -24.51 5.27 -4.78
CA ASP A 219 -25.80 4.89 -5.27
C ASP A 219 -26.25 3.57 -4.60
N THR A 220 -27.48 3.54 -4.10
CA THR A 220 -28.09 2.39 -3.42
C THR A 220 -29.33 1.91 -4.16
N SER A 221 -29.52 2.36 -5.40
CA SER A 221 -30.65 2.01 -6.26
C SER A 221 -30.75 0.51 -6.58
N GLY A 222 -31.86 0.15 -7.23
CA GLY A 222 -32.15 -1.22 -7.64
C GLY A 222 -31.28 -1.72 -8.81
N SER A 223 -30.70 -0.83 -9.61
CA SER A 223 -29.82 -1.22 -10.72
C SER A 223 -28.44 -1.68 -10.24
N MET A 224 -28.02 -1.23 -9.05
CA MET A 224 -26.83 -1.71 -8.36
C MET A 224 -27.05 -3.09 -7.73
N GLY A 225 -26.57 -4.11 -8.44
CA GLY A 225 -26.54 -5.50 -7.99
C GLY A 225 -25.51 -5.77 -6.89
N LEU A 226 -25.35 -7.05 -6.55
CA LEU A 226 -24.40 -7.48 -5.53
C LEU A 226 -22.95 -7.15 -5.92
N TRP A 227 -22.60 -7.35 -7.19
CA TRP A 227 -21.25 -7.07 -7.69
C TRP A 227 -20.96 -5.57 -7.71
N GLU A 228 -21.91 -4.75 -8.16
CA GLU A 228 -21.73 -3.30 -8.22
C GLU A 228 -21.58 -2.69 -6.82
N LYS A 229 -22.42 -3.13 -5.87
CA LYS A 229 -22.33 -2.74 -4.46
C LYS A 229 -21.03 -3.21 -3.83
N TYR A 230 -20.59 -4.43 -4.15
CA TYR A 230 -19.30 -4.96 -3.68
C TYR A 230 -18.15 -4.05 -4.09
N MET A 231 -18.02 -3.74 -5.39
CA MET A 231 -16.92 -2.90 -5.91
C MET A 231 -16.90 -1.49 -5.28
N ALA A 232 -18.07 -0.86 -5.16
CA ALA A 232 -18.18 0.45 -4.53
C ALA A 232 -17.81 0.41 -3.04
N ARG A 233 -18.31 -0.57 -2.29
CA ARG A 233 -17.99 -0.76 -0.86
C ARG A 233 -16.51 -1.07 -0.67
N SER A 234 -15.91 -1.93 -1.48
CA SER A 234 -14.47 -2.21 -1.43
C SER A 234 -13.67 -0.92 -1.60
N PHE A 235 -13.99 -0.09 -2.59
CA PHE A 235 -13.31 1.18 -2.79
C PHE A 235 -13.43 2.10 -1.57
N PHE A 236 -14.64 2.33 -1.06
CA PHE A 236 -14.85 3.21 0.09
C PHE A 236 -14.25 2.66 1.39
N PHE A 237 -14.22 1.34 1.57
CA PHE A 237 -13.56 0.70 2.69
C PHE A 237 -12.06 1.00 2.71
N TRP A 238 -11.39 0.76 1.58
CA TRP A 238 -9.96 1.03 1.46
C TRP A 238 -9.64 2.53 1.52
N MET A 239 -10.49 3.37 0.95
CA MET A 239 -10.37 4.82 1.06
C MET A 239 -10.48 5.29 2.51
N ASN A 240 -11.47 4.80 3.26
CA ASN A 240 -11.66 5.15 4.66
C ASN A 240 -10.43 4.78 5.51
N ARG A 241 -9.91 3.56 5.33
CA ARG A 241 -8.67 3.14 6.00
C ARG A 241 -7.46 3.98 5.58
N PHE A 242 -7.27 4.20 4.28
CA PHE A 242 -6.20 5.03 3.75
C PHE A 242 -6.18 6.41 4.41
N LEU A 243 -7.33 7.08 4.47
CA LEU A 243 -7.45 8.44 4.99
C LEU A 243 -7.19 8.48 6.49
N ARG A 244 -7.77 7.55 7.27
CA ARG A 244 -7.57 7.49 8.73
C ARG A 244 -6.14 7.13 9.12
N THR A 245 -5.43 6.35 8.31
CA THR A 245 -4.04 5.97 8.57
C THR A 245 -3.05 7.09 8.22
N LYS A 246 -3.32 7.87 7.17
CA LYS A 246 -2.36 8.86 6.66
C LYS A 246 -2.63 10.30 7.14
N TYR A 247 -3.87 10.63 7.50
CA TYR A 247 -4.28 11.99 7.83
C TYR A 247 -5.14 12.01 9.10
N GLU A 248 -4.71 12.79 10.09
CA GLU A 248 -5.44 12.93 11.36
C GLU A 248 -6.62 13.91 11.26
N THR A 249 -6.50 14.91 10.38
CA THR A 249 -7.43 16.03 10.25
C THR A 249 -8.48 15.86 9.14
N VAL A 250 -8.56 14.67 8.52
CA VAL A 250 -9.53 14.37 7.47
C VAL A 250 -10.85 13.90 8.07
N GLU A 251 -11.94 14.59 7.73
CA GLU A 251 -13.31 14.14 7.99
C GLU A 251 -13.87 13.37 6.80
N ILE A 252 -14.69 12.35 7.06
CA ILE A 252 -15.37 11.55 6.04
C ILE A 252 -16.86 11.58 6.30
N GLU A 253 -17.64 12.00 5.30
CA GLU A 253 -19.09 12.06 5.37
C GLU A 253 -19.69 11.12 4.33
N PHE A 254 -20.57 10.22 4.77
CA PHE A 254 -21.16 9.19 3.93
C PHE A 254 -22.57 9.60 3.50
N ILE A 255 -22.81 9.62 2.19
CA ILE A 255 -24.08 9.99 1.59
C ILE A 255 -24.55 8.83 0.71
N ALA A 256 -25.65 8.19 1.11
CA ALA A 256 -26.33 7.19 0.29
C ALA A 256 -27.46 7.87 -0.51
N HIS A 257 -27.65 7.48 -1.76
CA HIS A 257 -28.73 8.02 -2.58
C HIS A 257 -29.40 6.96 -3.46
N HIS A 258 -30.67 7.22 -3.73
CA HIS A 258 -31.54 6.46 -4.63
C HIS A 258 -32.41 7.48 -5.37
N THR A 259 -33.68 7.63 -5.00
CA THR A 259 -34.52 8.77 -5.40
C THR A 259 -34.25 10.02 -4.56
N GLU A 260 -33.89 9.82 -3.30
CA GLU A 260 -33.50 10.86 -2.34
C GLU A 260 -32.11 10.57 -1.78
N ALA A 261 -31.38 11.60 -1.38
CA ALA A 261 -30.06 11.47 -0.76
C ALA A 261 -30.13 11.73 0.75
N LYS A 262 -29.43 10.89 1.52
CA LYS A 262 -29.37 10.99 2.98
C LYS A 262 -27.94 10.82 3.46
N ILE A 263 -27.58 11.58 4.48
CA ILE A 263 -26.33 11.38 5.23
C ILE A 263 -26.58 10.18 6.14
N VAL A 264 -25.68 9.21 6.10
CA VAL A 264 -25.78 7.94 6.83
C VAL A 264 -24.51 7.72 7.64
N PRO A 265 -24.59 6.99 8.77
CA PRO A 265 -23.38 6.56 9.46
C PRO A 265 -22.61 5.54 8.61
N GLU A 266 -21.32 5.39 8.94
CA GLU A 266 -20.40 4.45 8.27
C GLU A 266 -20.98 3.02 8.21
N GLU A 267 -21.54 2.52 9.32
CA GLU A 267 -22.12 1.18 9.41
C GLU A 267 -23.28 0.99 8.42
N ASP A 268 -24.20 1.95 8.35
CA ASP A 268 -25.35 1.89 7.44
C ASP A 268 -24.91 1.99 5.98
N PHE A 269 -23.88 2.79 5.68
CA PHE A 269 -23.34 2.90 4.33
C PHE A 269 -22.85 1.55 3.79
N PHE A 270 -22.19 0.74 4.62
CA PHE A 270 -21.65 -0.56 4.19
C PHE A 270 -22.64 -1.72 4.32
N THR A 271 -23.67 -1.63 5.15
CA THR A 271 -24.58 -2.76 5.42
C THR A 271 -25.95 -2.62 4.76
N LYS A 272 -26.46 -1.39 4.60
CA LYS A 272 -27.85 -1.17 4.19
C LYS A 272 -28.06 -1.53 2.72
N GLY A 273 -29.13 -2.28 2.47
CA GLY A 273 -29.64 -2.55 1.13
C GLY A 273 -30.83 -1.64 0.85
N GLU A 274 -30.75 -0.82 -0.18
CA GLU A 274 -31.91 -0.06 -0.66
C GLU A 274 -32.28 -0.53 -2.07
N SER A 275 -33.54 -0.26 -2.43
CA SER A 275 -34.15 -0.59 -3.72
C SER A 275 -34.98 0.61 -4.16
N GLY A 276 -34.92 0.96 -5.44
CA GLY A 276 -35.57 2.15 -5.97
C GLY A 276 -34.98 2.57 -7.31
N GLY A 277 -35.54 3.63 -7.90
CA GLY A 277 -34.95 4.29 -9.07
C GLY A 277 -33.80 5.22 -8.67
N THR A 278 -33.05 5.69 -9.66
CA THR A 278 -31.86 6.52 -9.46
C THR A 278 -32.11 7.96 -9.91
N ILE A 279 -31.91 8.91 -9.00
CA ILE A 279 -31.89 10.35 -9.26
C ILE A 279 -30.59 10.91 -8.70
N CYS A 280 -29.54 10.92 -9.51
CA CYS A 280 -28.22 11.36 -9.08
C CYS A 280 -28.15 12.83 -8.68
N SER A 281 -29.04 13.71 -9.18
CA SER A 281 -29.03 15.11 -8.75
C SER A 281 -29.33 15.29 -7.27
N SER A 282 -29.98 14.30 -6.63
CA SER A 282 -30.28 14.33 -5.20
C SER A 282 -29.00 14.35 -4.36
N VAL A 283 -28.00 13.53 -4.72
CA VAL A 283 -26.75 13.39 -3.95
C VAL A 283 -25.90 14.65 -4.02
N TYR A 284 -25.79 15.24 -5.21
CA TYR A 284 -25.02 16.48 -5.39
C TYR A 284 -25.66 17.67 -4.68
N ARG A 285 -27.00 17.74 -4.66
CA ARG A 285 -27.70 18.76 -3.88
C ARG A 285 -27.42 18.61 -2.40
N LYS A 286 -27.48 17.37 -1.88
CA LYS A 286 -27.20 17.10 -0.46
C LYS A 286 -25.75 17.39 -0.10
N ALA A 287 -24.80 17.08 -0.99
CA ALA A 287 -23.40 17.40 -0.81
C ALA A 287 -23.16 18.92 -0.73
N LEU A 288 -23.77 19.70 -1.65
CA LEU A 288 -23.68 21.17 -1.60
C LEU A 288 -24.31 21.75 -0.32
N GLU A 289 -25.48 21.25 0.09
CA GLU A 289 -26.13 21.66 1.35
C GLU A 289 -25.24 21.37 2.57
N LEU A 290 -24.55 20.22 2.58
CA LEU A 290 -23.64 19.84 3.66
C LEU A 290 -22.39 20.73 3.68
N ILE A 291 -21.84 21.07 2.51
CA ILE A 291 -20.72 22.00 2.37
C ILE A 291 -21.10 23.36 2.92
N ASP A 292 -22.21 23.93 2.46
CA ASP A 292 -22.68 25.26 2.90
C ASP A 292 -22.97 25.32 4.41
N TYR A 293 -23.42 24.21 5.00
CA TYR A 293 -23.74 24.14 6.43
C TYR A 293 -22.54 23.92 7.34
N LYS A 294 -21.58 23.06 6.95
CA LYS A 294 -20.52 22.56 7.84
C LYS A 294 -19.09 22.83 7.33
N TYR A 295 -18.87 22.88 6.02
CA TYR A 295 -17.53 22.86 5.43
C TYR A 295 -17.27 24.08 4.55
N ASP A 296 -16.70 25.12 5.14
CA ASP A 296 -16.27 26.30 4.41
C ASP A 296 -15.14 25.96 3.40
N PRO A 297 -15.33 26.17 2.08
CA PRO A 297 -14.31 25.90 1.05
C PRO A 297 -13.01 26.68 1.23
N ASP A 298 -13.02 27.80 1.96
CA ASP A 298 -11.81 28.57 2.25
C ASP A 298 -10.96 27.94 3.36
N LYS A 299 -11.56 27.09 4.20
CA LYS A 299 -10.89 26.41 5.33
C LYS A 299 -10.65 24.91 5.09
N PHE A 300 -11.53 24.26 4.33
CA PHE A 300 -11.47 22.83 4.07
C PHE A 300 -11.11 22.53 2.61
N ASN A 301 -10.27 21.53 2.41
CA ASN A 301 -10.09 20.91 1.10
C ASN A 301 -11.21 19.87 0.89
N ILE A 302 -12.02 20.03 -0.14
CA ILE A 302 -13.24 19.24 -0.33
C ILE A 302 -13.05 18.22 -1.47
N TYR A 303 -13.34 16.96 -1.19
CA TYR A 303 -13.15 15.82 -2.10
C TYR A 303 -14.41 14.95 -2.23
N PRO A 304 -15.34 15.30 -3.12
CA PRO A 304 -16.47 14.46 -3.48
C PRO A 304 -16.06 13.26 -4.34
N PHE A 305 -16.48 12.07 -3.92
CA PHE A 305 -16.38 10.82 -4.66
C PHE A 305 -17.75 10.20 -4.84
N HIS A 306 -18.19 10.01 -6.08
CA HIS A 306 -19.46 9.38 -6.40
C HIS A 306 -19.26 8.06 -7.13
N PHE A 307 -19.84 6.99 -6.60
CA PHE A 307 -19.90 5.68 -7.24
C PHE A 307 -21.34 5.31 -7.60
N SER A 308 -21.53 4.89 -8.85
CA SER A 308 -22.81 4.44 -9.41
C SER A 308 -22.55 3.46 -10.57
N ASP A 309 -23.57 2.73 -11.01
CA ASP A 309 -23.52 1.84 -12.17
C ASP A 309 -23.72 2.56 -13.52
N GLY A 310 -23.94 3.88 -13.48
CA GLY A 310 -24.08 4.72 -14.67
C GLY A 310 -25.51 4.86 -15.19
N ASP A 311 -26.50 4.25 -14.51
CA ASP A 311 -27.91 4.42 -14.83
C ASP A 311 -28.51 5.61 -14.06
N ASN A 312 -29.22 6.47 -14.77
CA ASN A 312 -29.90 7.64 -14.21
C ASN A 312 -31.06 8.04 -15.10
N LEU A 313 -32.05 8.68 -14.48
CA LEU A 313 -33.18 9.22 -15.20
C LEU A 313 -32.72 10.29 -16.20
N THR A 314 -33.02 10.11 -17.49
CA THR A 314 -32.55 10.99 -18.57
C THR A 314 -32.94 12.46 -18.38
N SER A 315 -34.12 12.73 -17.79
CA SER A 315 -34.58 14.10 -17.48
C SER A 315 -33.76 14.77 -16.38
N ASP A 316 -33.05 14.01 -15.55
CA ASP A 316 -32.22 14.52 -14.45
C ASP A 316 -30.77 14.80 -14.87
N ASN A 317 -30.29 14.22 -15.98
CA ASN A 317 -28.91 14.35 -16.45
C ASN A 317 -28.46 15.81 -16.63
N ALA A 318 -29.31 16.67 -17.20
CA ALA A 318 -28.99 18.09 -17.37
C ALA A 318 -28.79 18.80 -16.02
N ARG A 319 -29.57 18.40 -15.01
CA ARG A 319 -29.45 18.93 -13.64
C ARG A 319 -28.19 18.39 -12.96
N CYS A 320 -27.86 17.11 -13.13
CA CYS A 320 -26.62 16.51 -12.62
C CYS A 320 -25.40 17.28 -13.10
N VAL A 321 -25.28 17.53 -14.41
CA VAL A 321 -24.13 18.26 -14.97
C VAL A 321 -24.03 19.66 -14.37
N LYS A 322 -25.15 20.36 -14.18
CA LYS A 322 -25.13 21.69 -13.54
C LYS A 322 -24.62 21.62 -12.11
N LEU A 323 -25.13 20.68 -11.30
CA LEU A 323 -24.74 20.54 -9.89
C LEU A 323 -23.30 20.07 -9.73
N VAL A 324 -22.82 19.16 -10.59
CA VAL A 324 -21.41 18.73 -10.61
C VAL A 324 -20.50 19.92 -10.90
N ASN A 325 -20.88 20.79 -11.84
CA ASN A 325 -20.13 22.02 -12.11
C ASN A 325 -20.12 23.01 -10.94
N GLU A 326 -21.21 23.12 -10.19
CA GLU A 326 -21.26 23.93 -8.96
C GLU A 326 -20.36 23.32 -7.87
N LEU A 327 -20.44 22.00 -7.67
CA LEU A 327 -19.64 21.26 -6.72
C LEU A 327 -18.13 21.35 -7.01
N MET A 328 -17.73 21.28 -8.29
CA MET A 328 -16.32 21.44 -8.70
C MET A 328 -15.75 22.84 -8.47
N LYS A 329 -16.59 23.88 -8.33
CA LYS A 329 -16.11 25.24 -8.00
C LYS A 329 -15.63 25.30 -6.56
N VAL A 330 -16.34 24.62 -5.66
CA VAL A 330 -16.05 24.57 -4.22
C VAL A 330 -15.14 23.40 -3.82
N SER A 331 -14.89 22.45 -4.71
CA SER A 331 -14.05 21.29 -4.44
C SER A 331 -12.64 21.37 -5.06
N ASN A 332 -11.70 20.63 -4.47
CA ASN A 332 -10.34 20.48 -5.00
C ASN A 332 -10.31 19.48 -6.17
N MET A 333 -11.19 18.48 -6.12
CA MET A 333 -11.36 17.45 -7.13
C MET A 333 -12.79 16.93 -7.09
N PHE A 334 -13.27 16.35 -8.18
CA PHE A 334 -14.46 15.52 -8.19
C PHE A 334 -14.13 14.17 -8.82
N GLY A 335 -14.32 13.09 -8.06
CA GLY A 335 -14.09 11.72 -8.50
C GLY A 335 -15.39 11.00 -8.84
N TYR A 336 -15.49 10.44 -10.04
CA TYR A 336 -16.61 9.60 -10.46
C TYR A 336 -16.16 8.16 -10.77
N GLY A 337 -16.62 7.20 -9.99
CA GLY A 337 -16.44 5.77 -10.25
C GLY A 337 -17.68 5.20 -10.92
N GLU A 338 -17.56 4.71 -12.14
CA GLU A 338 -18.64 3.96 -12.79
C GLU A 338 -18.36 2.46 -12.68
N VAL A 339 -19.28 1.71 -12.10
CA VAL A 339 -19.15 0.26 -11.95
C VAL A 339 -19.91 -0.42 -13.09
N ASN A 340 -19.17 -0.87 -14.12
CA ASN A 340 -19.76 -1.31 -15.37
C ASN A 340 -19.05 -2.54 -15.96
N GLN A 341 -19.35 -3.72 -15.41
CA GLN A 341 -18.75 -5.00 -15.81
C GLN A 341 -18.97 -5.35 -17.28
N TYR A 342 -20.19 -5.10 -17.78
CA TYR A 342 -20.64 -5.55 -19.09
C TYR A 342 -20.58 -4.47 -20.18
N ASN A 343 -19.91 -3.34 -19.89
CA ASN A 343 -19.82 -2.19 -20.79
C ASN A 343 -21.21 -1.74 -21.30
N ARG A 344 -22.18 -1.71 -20.38
CA ARG A 344 -23.55 -1.23 -20.62
C ARG A 344 -23.51 0.24 -21.00
N HIS A 345 -24.52 0.68 -21.73
CA HIS A 345 -24.64 2.08 -22.10
C HIS A 345 -24.94 2.93 -20.86
N SER A 346 -23.98 3.76 -20.44
CA SER A 346 -24.13 4.69 -19.31
C SER A 346 -24.73 6.02 -19.75
N THR A 347 -25.87 6.39 -19.17
CA THR A 347 -26.54 7.66 -19.45
C THR A 347 -25.80 8.81 -18.78
N LEU A 348 -25.26 8.58 -17.58
CA LEU A 348 -24.48 9.56 -16.82
C LEU A 348 -23.15 9.88 -17.48
N MET A 349 -22.36 8.87 -17.84
CA MET A 349 -21.05 9.10 -18.46
C MET A 349 -21.20 9.82 -19.80
N THR A 350 -22.26 9.49 -20.56
CA THR A 350 -22.57 10.22 -21.79
C THR A 350 -22.86 11.69 -21.52
N ALA A 351 -23.54 12.03 -20.41
CA ALA A 351 -23.74 13.41 -20.00
C ALA A 351 -22.45 14.09 -19.51
N TYR A 352 -21.58 13.36 -18.79
CA TYR A 352 -20.32 13.87 -18.26
C TYR A 352 -19.21 14.01 -19.29
N LYS A 353 -19.29 13.34 -20.45
CA LYS A 353 -18.33 13.51 -21.56
C LYS A 353 -18.11 14.97 -21.98
N ASN A 354 -19.10 15.84 -21.77
CA ASN A 354 -19.02 17.25 -22.13
C ASN A 354 -18.36 18.12 -21.03
N ILE A 355 -18.01 17.54 -19.88
CA ILE A 355 -17.34 18.24 -18.78
C ILE A 355 -15.83 18.27 -19.08
N ASN A 356 -15.36 19.42 -19.57
CA ASN A 356 -13.94 19.67 -19.81
C ASN A 356 -13.33 20.45 -18.63
N ASN A 357 -13.09 19.77 -17.51
CA ASN A 357 -12.46 20.38 -16.33
C ASN A 357 -11.39 19.43 -15.76
N GLU A 358 -10.20 19.93 -15.47
CA GLU A 358 -9.08 19.17 -14.91
C GLU A 358 -9.38 18.58 -13.52
N LYS A 359 -10.28 19.22 -12.77
CA LYS A 359 -10.75 18.73 -11.46
C LYS A 359 -11.64 17.49 -11.57
N PHE A 360 -12.24 17.23 -12.74
CA PHE A 360 -13.09 16.07 -12.97
C PHE A 360 -12.24 14.85 -13.31
N ARG A 361 -12.17 13.89 -12.40
CA ARG A 361 -11.52 12.59 -12.61
C ARG A 361 -12.59 11.50 -12.63
N HIS A 362 -12.48 10.56 -13.56
CA HIS A 362 -13.38 9.41 -13.61
C HIS A 362 -12.62 8.12 -13.85
N TYR A 363 -13.18 7.00 -13.40
CA TYR A 363 -12.64 5.67 -13.63
C TYR A 363 -13.80 4.67 -13.83
N ILE A 364 -13.66 3.75 -14.78
CA ILE A 364 -14.66 2.70 -15.06
C ILE A 364 -14.13 1.38 -14.51
N LEU A 365 -14.83 0.81 -13.53
CA LEU A 365 -14.50 -0.45 -12.89
C LEU A 365 -15.19 -1.60 -13.64
N LYS A 366 -14.41 -2.52 -14.19
CA LYS A 366 -14.88 -3.68 -14.96
C LYS A 366 -14.54 -5.00 -14.28
N GLN A 367 -13.43 -5.05 -13.57
CA GLN A 367 -12.89 -6.23 -12.89
C GLN A 367 -12.59 -5.91 -11.44
N LYS A 368 -12.48 -6.93 -10.59
CA LYS A 368 -12.21 -6.76 -9.16
C LYS A 368 -10.90 -5.98 -8.88
N ALA A 369 -9.85 -6.27 -9.64
CA ALA A 369 -8.57 -5.55 -9.58
C ALA A 369 -8.65 -4.04 -9.90
N ASP A 370 -9.72 -3.59 -10.58
CA ASP A 370 -9.91 -2.17 -10.89
C ASP A 370 -10.11 -1.31 -9.63
N VAL A 371 -10.48 -1.87 -8.48
CA VAL A 371 -10.53 -1.11 -7.21
C VAL A 371 -9.16 -0.50 -6.90
N PHE A 372 -8.10 -1.30 -7.00
CA PHE A 372 -6.73 -0.85 -6.77
C PHE A 372 -6.31 0.23 -7.78
N HIS A 373 -6.61 0.00 -9.07
CA HIS A 373 -6.27 0.95 -10.12
C HIS A 373 -7.06 2.26 -10.01
N ALA A 374 -8.33 2.20 -9.61
CA ALA A 374 -9.15 3.37 -9.33
C ALA A 374 -8.58 4.19 -8.16
N MET A 375 -8.19 3.53 -7.06
CA MET A 375 -7.54 4.22 -5.93
C MET A 375 -6.26 4.92 -6.37
N ARG A 376 -5.40 4.25 -7.15
CA ARG A 376 -4.17 4.85 -7.67
C ARG A 376 -4.43 6.00 -8.65
N SER A 377 -5.50 5.93 -9.42
CA SER A 377 -5.90 6.99 -10.36
C SER A 377 -6.40 8.23 -9.62
N PHE A 378 -7.27 8.04 -8.63
CA PHE A 378 -7.85 9.14 -7.86
C PHE A 378 -6.84 9.77 -6.89
N PHE A 379 -6.12 8.96 -6.12
CA PHE A 379 -5.17 9.39 -5.10
C PHE A 379 -3.72 9.33 -5.60
N LYS A 380 -3.50 9.65 -6.88
CA LYS A 380 -2.16 9.68 -7.45
C LYS A 380 -1.33 10.74 -6.73
N LYS A 381 -0.15 10.34 -6.25
CA LYS A 381 0.88 11.29 -5.81
C LYS A 381 1.25 12.20 -6.97
N GLU A 382 0.87 13.47 -6.87
CA GLU A 382 1.37 14.48 -7.79
C GLU A 382 2.85 14.65 -7.48
N GLU A 383 3.71 14.44 -8.48
CA GLU A 383 5.05 14.98 -8.42
C GLU A 383 4.87 16.49 -8.37
N SER A 384 4.86 17.02 -7.15
CA SER A 384 4.88 18.46 -6.91
C SER A 384 5.98 19.00 -7.81
N GLY A 385 5.58 19.72 -8.86
CA GLY A 385 6.53 20.35 -9.75
C GLY A 385 7.51 21.10 -8.88
N MET A 386 8.79 20.75 -8.98
CA MET A 386 9.87 21.59 -8.50
C MET A 386 9.69 22.93 -9.21
N TYR A 387 8.98 23.85 -8.57
CA TYR A 387 9.11 25.25 -8.88
C TYR A 387 10.50 25.63 -8.40
N VAL A 388 11.38 25.81 -9.39
CA VAL A 388 12.71 26.42 -9.29
C VAL A 388 12.58 27.84 -8.76
#